data_AF-A0A7H1N5U1-F1
#
_entry.id   AF-A0A7H1N5U1-F1
#
_cell.length_a   1.000
_cell.length_b   1.000
_cell.length_c   1.000
_cell.angle_alpha   90.00
_cell.angle_beta   90.00
_cell.angle_gamma   90.00
#
_symmetry.space_group_name_H-M   'P 1'
#
loop_
_entity.id
_entity.type
_entity.pdbx_description
1 polymer ?
#
loop_
_entity_poly.entity_id
_entity_poly.type
_entity_poly.pdbx_seq_one_letter_code
_entity_poly.pdbx_strand_id
1 'polypeptide(L)' 'MLARERAEFDPPVRLHPYQAHMIAYIIRDDGILIIRVLHGRQDWERYL' A
#
# COMPACT_ATOMS: atom_id res chain seq x y z
N MET A 1 -13.30 -2.19 4.22
CA MET A 1 -12.68 -1.52 5.37
C MET A 1 -11.51 -0.69 4.85
N LEU A 2 -11.33 0.57 5.29
CA LEU A 2 -10.17 1.37 4.86
C LEU A 2 -8.90 0.84 5.53
N ALA A 3 -7.80 0.74 4.77
CA ALA A 3 -6.50 0.33 5.29
C ALA A 3 -5.88 1.44 6.14
N ARG A 4 -5.16 1.03 7.20
CA ARG A 4 -4.42 1.94 8.09
C ARG A 4 -3.24 2.56 7.34
N GLU A 5 -3.02 3.86 7.56
CA GLU A 5 -1.82 4.55 7.11
C GLU A 5 -0.59 4.08 7.90
N ARG A 6 0.49 3.81 7.18
CA ARG A 6 1.78 3.36 7.67
C ARG A 6 2.81 4.46 7.43
N ALA A 7 3.08 5.19 8.51
CA ALA A 7 4.01 6.33 8.52
C ALA A 7 5.48 5.89 8.58
N GLU A 8 5.76 4.58 8.70
CA GLU A 8 7.09 4.02 8.55
C GLU A 8 7.65 4.14 7.10
N PHE A 9 6.80 4.42 6.12
CA PHE A 9 7.18 4.70 4.74
C PHE A 9 7.14 6.20 4.45
N ASP A 10 8.01 6.66 3.54
CA ASP A 10 8.02 8.04 3.04
C ASP A 10 7.83 8.04 1.51
N PRO A 11 6.67 8.47 0.99
CA PRO A 11 5.52 9.04 1.72
C PRO A 11 4.73 7.97 2.51
N PRO A 12 3.95 8.35 3.54
CA PRO A 12 3.11 7.42 4.30
C PRO A 12 2.12 6.69 3.41
N VAL A 13 2.18 5.36 3.36
CA VAL A 13 1.35 4.54 2.47
C VAL A 13 0.26 3.78 3.22
N ARG A 14 -0.79 3.39 2.51
CA ARG A 14 -1.79 2.40 2.96
C ARG A 14 -1.60 1.11 2.20
N LEU A 15 -1.85 -0.01 2.89
CA LEU A 15 -1.70 -1.35 2.33
C LEU A 15 -3.01 -2.11 2.36
N HIS A 16 -3.52 -2.45 1.18
CA HIS A 16 -4.75 -3.20 1.03
C HIS A 16 -4.46 -4.60 0.46
N PRO A 17 -4.68 -5.69 1.23
CA PRO A 17 -4.57 -7.03 0.70
C PRO A 17 -5.74 -7.32 -0.24
N TYR A 18 -5.43 -7.84 -1.42
CA TYR A 18 -6.41 -8.28 -2.41
C TYR A 18 -5.97 -9.59 -3.04
N GLN A 19 -6.67 -10.67 -2.68
CA GLN A 19 -6.30 -12.04 -3.06
C GLN A 19 -4.82 -12.33 -2.73
N ALA A 20 -4.03 -12.73 -3.73
CA ALA A 20 -2.61 -13.00 -3.61
C ALA A 20 -1.73 -11.75 -3.74
N HIS A 21 -2.27 -10.54 -3.61
CA HIS A 21 -1.53 -9.30 -3.79
C HIS A 21 -1.69 -8.33 -2.62
N MET A 22 -0.69 -7.47 -2.44
CA MET A 22 -0.71 -6.31 -1.56
C MET A 22 -0.67 -5.04 -2.41
N ILE A 23 -1.67 -4.18 -2.25
CA ILE A 23 -1.78 -2.92 -2.98
C ILE A 23 -1.32 -1.79 -2.07
N ALA A 24 -0.27 -1.08 -2.46
CA ALA A 24 0.23 0.10 -1.76
C ALA A 24 -0.26 1.37 -2.44
N TYR A 25 -0.88 2.26 -1.67
CA TYR A 25 -1.50 3.46 -2.20
C TYR A 25 -1.47 4.63 -1.22
N ILE A 26 -1.62 5.84 -1.75
CA ILE A 26 -1.83 7.07 -0.98
C ILE A 26 -3.14 7.72 -1.36
N ILE A 27 -3.70 8.50 -0.44
CA ILE A 27 -4.87 9.34 -0.68
C ILE A 27 -4.33 10.71 -1.10
N ARG A 28 -4.92 11.27 -2.15
CA ARG A 28 -4.70 12.63 -2.65
C ARG A 28 -6.05 13.36 -2.71
N ASP A 29 -6.01 14.67 -2.86
CA ASP A 29 -7.23 15.49 -2.93
C ASP A 29 -8.14 15.08 -4.10
N ASP A 30 -7.57 14.55 -5.18
CA ASP A 30 -8.26 14.10 -6.39
C ASP A 30 -8.55 12.59 -6.42
N GLY A 31 -8.18 11.82 -5.38
CA GLY A 31 -8.50 10.40 -5.27
C GLY A 31 -7.40 9.55 -4.65
N ILE A 32 -7.08 8.43 -5.29
CA ILE A 32 -6.10 7.45 -4.81
C ILE A 32 -5.01 7.27 -5.86
N LEU A 33 -3.75 7.40 -5.44
CA LEU A 33 -2.61 6.98 -6.25
C LEU A 33 -2.13 5.60 -5.80
N ILE A 34 -2.18 4.63 -6.72
CA ILE A 34 -1.53 3.33 -6.54
C ILE A 34 -0.04 3.49 -6.79
N ILE A 35 0.77 3.21 -5.76
CA ILE A 35 2.23 3.31 -5.82
C ILE A 35 2.82 1.99 -6.32
N ARG A 36 2.34 0.86 -5.76
CA ARG A 36 2.81 -0.50 -6.11
C ARG A 36 1.71 -1.54 -5.93
N VAL A 37 1.84 -2.62 -6.69
CA VAL A 37 1.13 -3.89 -6.48
C VAL A 37 2.17 -4.98 -6.31
N LEU A 38 2.20 -5.62 -5.15
CA LEU A 38 3.18 -6.63 -4.78
C LEU A 38 2.49 -7.99 -4.65
N HIS A 39 3.20 -9.09 -4.92
CA HIS A 39 2.66 -10.41 -4.65
C HIS A 39 2.72 -10.70 -3.13
N GLY A 40 1.63 -11.18 -2.54
CA GLY A 40 1.43 -11.32 -1.10
C GLY A 40 2.32 -12.37 -0.41
N ARG A 41 3.14 -13.09 -1.19
CA ARG A 41 4.16 -14.01 -0.68
C ARG A 41 5.53 -13.34 -0.47
N GLN A 42 5.68 -12.08 -0.83
CA GLN A 42 6.90 -11.30 -0.58
C GLN A 42 6.78 -10.52 0.74
N ASP A 43 7.88 -10.40 1.47
CA ASP A 43 8.03 -9.47 2.61
C ASP A 43 7.96 -8.03 2.07
N TRP A 44 6.74 -7.55 1.83
CA TRP A 44 6.49 -6.23 1.22
C TRP A 44 7.09 -5.09 2.06
N GLU A 45 7.29 -5.28 3.36
CA GLU A 45 8.00 -4.34 4.25
C GLU A 45 9.41 -4.01 3.75
N ARG A 46 10.02 -4.91 2.97
CA ARG A 46 11.36 -4.72 2.40
C ARG A 46 11.37 -4.04 1.03
N TYR A 47 10.22 -3.96 0.36
CA TYR A 47 10.11 -3.53 -1.05
C TYR A 47 9.31 -2.24 -1.25
N LEU A 48 8.77 -1.67 -0.18
CA LEU A 48 8.08 -0.38 -0.14
C LEU A 48 8.95 0.64 0.60
#